data_AF-A0A0D7X294-F1
#
_entry.id   AF-A0A0D7X294-F1
#
_cell.length_a   1.000
_cell.length_b   1.000
_cell.length_c   1.000
_cell.angle_alpha   90.00
_cell.angle_beta   90.00
_cell.angle_gamma   90.00
#
_symmetry.space_group_name_H-M   'P 1'
#
loop_
_entity.id
_entity.type
_entity.pdbx_description
1 polymer ?
#
loop_
_entity_poly.entity_id
_entity_poly.type
_entity_poly.pdbx_seq_one_letter_code
_entity_poly.pdbx_strand_id
1 'polypeptide(L)'
;MTSKMWGTTIAVASYLIALLLSFWLPLFVCLAIPVICLGGYNVVMAIRHPRPNLTGSVIPVEQAQAVETKKIEKESSAPTEPVTEKPRLSEQVSSDFAQVMEYLEVLEDMVISEGQKDALDNEIVEKALALFARLQRVIPLLHELNSSEVNHTVRRLILKDLNGLINPFLRLSGDAKRTNRRTLLNGLRDVDSKISVIVSTVEHKDLLELQSKAELIHQRYSSSEL
;
A
#
# COMPACT_ATOMS: atom_id res chain seq x y z
N MET A 1 -33.03 5.03 32.73
CA MET A 1 -33.92 5.97 32.01
C MET A 1 -33.55 5.95 30.54
N THR A 2 -34.52 5.68 29.69
CA THR A 2 -34.34 5.07 28.36
C THR A 2 -34.04 6.11 27.28
N SER A 3 -33.15 5.79 26.33
CA SER A 3 -32.73 6.65 25.20
C SER A 3 -33.90 7.17 24.34
N LYS A 4 -35.07 6.56 24.45
CA LYS A 4 -36.33 7.02 23.82
C LYS A 4 -36.85 8.35 24.38
N MET A 5 -36.53 8.70 25.64
CA MET A 5 -36.93 9.98 26.24
C MET A 5 -36.16 11.19 25.68
N TRP A 6 -34.95 10.98 25.18
CA TRP A 6 -34.13 12.05 24.61
C TRP A 6 -34.64 12.45 23.22
N GLY A 7 -35.11 11.49 22.42
CA GLY A 7 -35.70 11.78 21.11
C GLY A 7 -37.01 12.56 21.19
N THR A 8 -37.89 12.23 22.14
CA THR A 8 -39.17 12.93 22.31
C THR A 8 -38.98 14.34 22.85
N THR A 9 -38.03 14.57 23.74
CA THR A 9 -37.72 15.91 24.26
C THR A 9 -37.15 16.84 23.19
N ILE A 10 -36.31 16.33 22.29
CA ILE A 10 -35.78 17.12 21.16
C ILE A 10 -36.88 17.45 20.14
N ALA A 11 -37.77 16.50 19.85
CA ALA A 11 -38.90 16.72 18.94
C ALA A 11 -39.92 17.73 19.49
N VAL A 12 -40.19 17.69 20.80
CA VAL A 12 -41.07 18.66 21.46
C VAL A 12 -40.41 20.04 21.53
N ALA A 13 -39.12 20.11 21.84
CA ALA A 13 -38.39 21.36 21.89
C ALA A 13 -38.33 22.05 20.52
N SER A 14 -38.07 21.30 19.45
CA SER A 14 -38.04 21.85 18.08
C SER A 14 -39.42 22.32 17.61
N TYR A 15 -40.49 21.60 17.99
CA TYR A 15 -41.86 22.02 17.70
C TYR A 15 -42.27 23.31 18.44
N LEU A 16 -41.88 23.45 19.71
CA LEU A 16 -42.14 24.66 20.50
C LEU A 16 -41.35 25.87 19.98
N ILE A 17 -40.11 25.65 19.53
CA ILE A 17 -39.29 26.69 18.88
C ILE A 17 -39.93 27.11 17.55
N ALA A 18 -40.46 26.18 16.76
CA ALA A 18 -41.19 26.50 15.52
C ALA A 18 -42.47 27.31 15.79
N LEU A 19 -43.21 26.98 16.86
CA LEU A 19 -44.39 27.75 17.28
C LEU A 19 -44.04 29.15 17.77
N LEU A 20 -42.93 29.33 18.50
CA LEU A 20 -42.47 30.65 18.93
C LEU A 20 -42.02 31.52 17.74
N LEU A 21 -41.33 30.93 16.76
CA LEU A 21 -40.91 31.65 15.54
C LEU A 21 -42.10 31.98 14.62
N SER A 22 -43.21 31.22 14.70
CA SER A 22 -44.42 31.43 13.90
C SER A 22 -45.13 32.75 14.19
N PHE A 23 -44.86 33.41 15.33
CA PHE A 23 -45.52 34.65 15.71
C PHE A 23 -44.91 35.89 15.06
N TRP A 24 -43.69 35.81 14.49
CA TRP A 24 -42.98 36.98 13.93
C TRP A 24 -42.51 36.79 12.46
N LEU A 25 -42.58 35.60 11.86
CA LEU A 25 -42.12 35.39 10.48
C LEU A 25 -43.25 34.96 9.52
N PRO A 26 -43.37 35.57 8.33
CA PRO A 26 -44.37 35.19 7.33
C PRO A 26 -44.15 33.76 6.81
N LEU A 27 -45.26 33.07 6.52
CA LEU A 27 -45.40 31.63 6.22
C LEU A 27 -44.36 31.01 5.26
N PHE A 28 -43.74 31.81 4.38
CA PHE A 28 -42.80 31.32 3.37
C PHE A 28 -41.46 30.83 3.93
N VAL A 29 -41.04 31.30 5.12
CA VAL A 29 -39.76 30.85 5.73
C VAL A 29 -39.93 29.52 6.47
N CYS A 30 -41.08 29.27 7.09
CA CYS A 30 -41.35 28.01 7.80
C CYS A 30 -41.37 26.79 6.86
N LEU A 31 -41.75 26.97 5.60
CA LEU A 31 -41.75 25.90 4.59
C LEU A 31 -40.34 25.61 4.04
N ALA A 32 -39.40 26.54 4.17
CA ALA A 32 -38.02 26.37 3.71
C ALA A 32 -37.14 25.61 4.72
N ILE A 33 -37.46 25.64 6.02
CA ILE A 33 -36.64 25.01 7.07
C ILE A 33 -36.54 23.48 6.92
N PRO A 34 -37.62 22.72 6.64
CA PRO A 34 -37.52 21.28 6.41
C PRO A 34 -36.68 20.94 5.16
N VAL A 35 -36.76 21.76 4.12
CA VAL A 35 -36.04 21.57 2.85
C VAL A 35 -34.54 21.87 3.01
N ILE A 36 -34.20 22.93 3.74
CA ILE A 36 -32.80 23.33 3.99
C ILE A 36 -32.13 22.40 5.01
N CYS A 37 -32.82 21.93 6.05
CA CYS A 37 -32.25 20.98 7.00
C CYS A 37 -32.00 19.59 6.37
N LEU A 38 -32.91 19.08 5.54
CA LEU A 38 -32.73 17.78 4.88
C LEU A 38 -31.68 17.86 3.75
N GLY A 39 -31.63 18.98 3.02
CA GLY A 39 -30.61 19.24 1.99
C GLY A 39 -29.21 19.53 2.55
N GLY A 40 -29.12 20.33 3.63
CA GLY A 40 -27.87 20.70 4.28
C GLY A 40 -27.19 19.54 5.01
N TYR A 41 -27.95 18.62 5.61
CA TYR A 41 -27.40 17.42 6.25
C TYR A 41 -26.66 16.52 5.26
N ASN A 42 -27.17 16.39 4.03
CA ASN A 42 -26.52 15.61 2.96
C ASN A 42 -25.23 16.27 2.44
N VAL A 43 -25.20 17.61 2.34
CA VAL A 43 -23.99 18.36 1.91
C VAL A 43 -22.89 18.30 2.98
N VAL A 44 -23.23 18.38 4.27
CA VAL A 44 -22.25 18.27 5.37
C VAL A 44 -21.69 16.82 5.50
N MET A 45 -22.50 15.79 5.22
CA MET A 45 -22.03 14.41 5.14
C MET A 45 -21.16 14.14 3.88
N ALA A 46 -21.37 14.86 2.78
CA ALA A 46 -20.55 14.76 1.57
C ALA A 46 -19.16 15.40 1.73
N ILE A 47 -19.03 16.46 2.54
CA ILE A 47 -17.75 17.14 2.80
C ILE A 47 -16.87 16.34 3.78
N ARG A 48 -17.46 15.50 4.64
CA ARG A 48 -16.71 14.63 5.59
C ARG A 48 -16.18 13.34 4.98
N HIS A 49 -16.60 12.96 3.78
CA HIS A 49 -16.08 11.79 3.06
C HIS A 49 -15.62 12.18 1.66
N PRO A 50 -14.33 12.55 1.48
CA PRO A 50 -13.77 12.72 0.15
C PRO A 50 -13.77 11.36 -0.56
N ARG A 51 -14.74 11.15 -1.46
CA ARG A 51 -14.64 10.10 -2.48
C ARG A 51 -13.72 10.62 -3.59
N PRO A 52 -12.64 9.90 -3.94
CA PRO A 52 -11.80 10.29 -5.07
C PRO A 52 -12.56 10.15 -6.39
N ASN A 53 -12.36 11.16 -7.22
CA ASN A 53 -13.00 11.45 -8.48
C ASN A 53 -13.00 10.27 -9.48
N LEU A 54 -14.15 10.03 -10.10
CA LEU A 54 -14.29 9.38 -11.40
C LEU A 54 -15.12 10.31 -12.29
N THR A 55 -14.45 11.32 -12.84
CA THR A 55 -14.98 12.17 -13.90
C THR A 55 -14.71 11.46 -15.22
N GLY A 56 -15.57 10.51 -15.58
CA GLY A 56 -15.70 10.02 -16.94
C GLY A 56 -16.54 11.00 -17.74
N SER A 57 -15.89 11.99 -18.33
CA SER A 57 -16.49 12.92 -19.29
C SER A 57 -17.05 12.14 -20.48
N VAL A 58 -18.34 12.32 -20.73
CA VAL A 58 -19.05 11.86 -21.92
C VAL A 58 -18.49 12.60 -23.13
N ILE A 59 -17.85 11.88 -24.05
CA ILE A 59 -17.67 12.29 -25.45
C ILE A 59 -18.04 11.05 -26.30
N PRO A 60 -19.04 11.14 -27.20
CA PRO A 60 -19.35 10.06 -28.12
C PRO A 60 -18.44 10.17 -29.34
N VAL A 61 -17.58 9.17 -29.58
CA VAL A 61 -16.88 8.99 -30.86
C VAL A 61 -16.96 7.53 -31.29
N GLU A 62 -17.83 7.34 -32.29
CA GLU A 62 -17.81 6.39 -33.41
C GLU A 62 -16.67 5.36 -33.48
N GLN A 63 -17.06 4.09 -33.55
CA GLN A 63 -16.24 2.98 -34.04
C GLN A 63 -15.92 3.16 -35.52
N ALA A 64 -14.63 3.32 -35.85
CA ALA A 64 -14.05 2.84 -37.10
C ALA A 64 -12.52 2.86 -37.00
N GLN A 65 -11.88 1.69 -36.89
CA GLN A 65 -10.46 1.59 -37.20
C GLN A 65 -10.23 0.38 -38.10
N ALA A 66 -10.21 0.70 -39.40
CA ALA A 66 -9.64 -0.09 -40.46
C ALA A 66 -8.43 0.69 -41.02
N VAL A 67 -7.27 0.02 -41.02
CA VAL A 67 -6.24 0.03 -42.08
C VAL A 67 -5.33 1.28 -42.28
N GLU A 68 -4.03 0.96 -42.41
CA GLU A 68 -2.92 1.63 -43.13
C GLU A 68 -2.12 2.84 -42.57
N THR A 69 -0.85 2.53 -42.24
CA THR A 69 0.39 3.03 -42.88
C THR A 69 0.57 4.53 -43.15
N LYS A 70 1.52 5.19 -42.44
CA LYS A 70 2.61 5.98 -43.07
C LYS A 70 3.73 6.45 -42.13
N LYS A 71 4.92 5.93 -42.44
CA LYS A 71 6.29 6.51 -42.42
C LYS A 71 6.42 8.03 -42.15
N ILE A 72 7.25 8.42 -41.16
CA ILE A 72 8.08 9.64 -41.21
C ILE A 72 9.46 9.34 -40.58
N GLU A 73 10.48 9.57 -41.38
CA GLU A 73 11.91 9.58 -41.07
C GLU A 73 12.43 10.95 -41.53
N LYS A 74 13.08 11.73 -40.63
CA LYS A 74 14.12 12.72 -41.00
C LYS A 74 14.92 13.24 -39.79
N GLU A 75 16.08 12.60 -39.59
CA GLU A 75 17.44 13.12 -39.37
C GLU A 75 17.67 14.65 -39.17
N SER A 76 18.45 15.05 -38.14
CA SER A 76 19.85 15.55 -38.29
C SER A 76 20.47 16.21 -37.01
N SER A 77 21.67 15.70 -36.65
CA SER A 77 22.93 16.37 -36.17
C SER A 77 23.10 17.06 -34.78
N ALA A 78 23.71 16.32 -33.81
CA ALA A 78 25.02 16.45 -33.09
C ALA A 78 25.57 17.82 -32.54
N PRO A 79 26.64 17.91 -31.68
CA PRO A 79 27.37 16.93 -30.80
C PRO A 79 27.80 17.39 -29.36
N THR A 80 28.14 16.40 -28.51
CA THR A 80 29.21 16.32 -27.45
C THR A 80 29.30 17.30 -26.26
N GLU A 81 29.16 16.78 -25.04
CA GLU A 81 30.20 16.85 -23.98
C GLU A 81 30.06 15.72 -22.93
N PRO A 82 31.17 15.21 -22.35
CA PRO A 82 31.21 14.03 -21.50
C PRO A 82 31.25 14.40 -20.01
N VAL A 83 30.30 13.93 -19.21
CA VAL A 83 30.38 14.05 -17.75
C VAL A 83 30.14 12.71 -17.08
N THR A 84 31.27 12.10 -16.73
CA THR A 84 31.52 11.36 -15.49
C THR A 84 30.41 10.43 -15.01
N GLU A 85 30.50 9.20 -15.50
CA GLU A 85 29.90 8.01 -14.91
C GLU A 85 30.55 7.76 -13.52
N LYS A 86 29.83 8.09 -12.45
CA LYS A 86 30.06 7.64 -11.06
C LYS A 86 28.72 7.09 -10.53
N PRO A 87 28.71 6.07 -9.65
CA PRO A 87 27.66 5.05 -9.61
C PRO A 87 26.38 5.54 -8.91
N ARG A 88 25.47 6.15 -9.69
CA ARG A 88 24.11 6.51 -9.23
C ARG A 88 23.26 5.30 -8.81
N LEU A 89 23.68 4.08 -9.14
CA LEU A 89 22.98 2.86 -8.76
C LEU A 89 23.04 2.56 -7.26
N SER A 90 24.10 2.97 -6.55
CA SER A 90 24.25 2.63 -5.12
C SER A 90 23.40 3.51 -4.19
N GLU A 91 23.31 4.82 -4.47
CA GLU A 91 22.49 5.76 -3.68
C GLU A 91 20.99 5.67 -3.98
N GLN A 92 20.62 5.29 -5.20
CA GLN A 92 19.21 5.13 -5.56
C GLN A 92 18.62 3.85 -4.95
N VAL A 93 19.40 2.78 -4.87
CA VAL A 93 18.98 1.52 -4.25
C VAL A 93 18.88 1.64 -2.71
N SER A 94 19.73 2.45 -2.06
CA SER A 94 19.60 2.70 -0.62
C SER A 94 18.34 3.54 -0.28
N SER A 95 17.98 4.50 -1.14
CA SER A 95 16.71 5.23 -1.03
C SER A 95 15.48 4.32 -1.22
N ASP A 96 15.58 3.34 -2.12
CA ASP A 96 14.45 2.44 -2.41
C ASP A 96 14.15 1.48 -1.25
N PHE A 97 15.17 1.02 -0.52
CA PHE A 97 14.96 0.18 0.67
C PHE A 97 14.42 0.95 1.86
N ALA A 98 14.77 2.23 2.00
CA ALA A 98 14.16 3.10 3.00
C ALA A 98 12.63 3.17 2.82
N GLN A 99 12.16 3.31 1.58
CA GLN A 99 10.73 3.28 1.26
C GLN A 99 10.08 1.94 1.64
N VAL A 100 10.77 0.81 1.39
CA VAL A 100 10.25 -0.53 1.71
C VAL A 100 10.13 -0.72 3.22
N MET A 101 11.11 -0.24 3.99
CA MET A 101 11.10 -0.31 5.45
C MET A 101 10.01 0.56 6.07
N GLU A 102 9.88 1.82 5.61
CA GLU A 102 8.80 2.72 6.04
C GLU A 102 7.41 2.10 5.72
N TYR A 103 7.26 1.51 4.54
CA TYR A 103 6.01 0.85 4.18
C TYR A 103 5.71 -0.37 5.06
N LEU A 104 6.75 -1.12 5.44
CA LEU A 104 6.61 -2.27 6.32
C LEU A 104 6.16 -1.85 7.72
N GLU A 105 6.66 -0.72 8.24
CA GLU A 105 6.22 -0.12 9.51
C GLU A 105 4.75 0.30 9.45
N VAL A 106 4.31 0.95 8.35
CA VAL A 106 2.88 1.29 8.16
C VAL A 106 1.99 0.05 8.11
N LEU A 107 2.44 -1.03 7.46
CA LEU A 107 1.70 -2.30 7.45
C LEU A 107 1.64 -2.93 8.84
N GLU A 108 2.72 -2.88 9.59
CA GLU A 108 2.79 -3.36 10.98
C GLU A 108 1.79 -2.62 11.86
N ASP A 109 1.82 -1.28 11.84
CA ASP A 109 0.87 -0.43 12.58
C ASP A 109 -0.59 -0.74 12.22
N MET A 110 -0.86 -0.98 10.93
CA MET A 110 -2.21 -1.32 10.49
C MET A 110 -2.68 -2.66 11.05
N VAL A 111 -1.82 -3.68 11.03
CA VAL A 111 -2.12 -5.01 11.60
C VAL A 111 -2.27 -4.95 13.12
N ILE A 112 -1.42 -4.19 13.82
CA ILE A 112 -1.52 -3.97 15.28
C ILE A 112 -2.85 -3.29 15.60
N SER A 113 -3.20 -2.23 14.88
CA SER A 113 -4.45 -1.49 15.11
C SER A 113 -5.69 -2.36 14.90
N GLU A 114 -5.66 -3.27 13.93
CA GLU A 114 -6.74 -4.22 13.68
C GLU A 114 -6.79 -5.35 14.71
N GLY A 115 -5.64 -5.77 15.24
CA GLY A 115 -5.55 -6.67 16.39
C GLY A 115 -6.13 -6.07 17.67
N GLN A 116 -5.82 -4.79 17.96
CA GLN A 116 -6.34 -4.09 19.14
C GLN A 116 -7.86 -3.88 19.11
N LYS A 117 -8.47 -3.84 17.92
CA LYS A 117 -9.93 -3.71 17.75
C LYS A 117 -10.67 -5.05 17.90
N ASP A 118 -9.97 -6.14 18.24
CA ASP A 118 -10.47 -7.52 18.21
C ASP A 118 -11.12 -7.89 16.85
N ALA A 119 -10.72 -7.19 15.78
CA ALA A 119 -11.27 -7.35 14.45
C ALA A 119 -10.45 -8.33 13.61
N LEU A 120 -9.32 -8.81 14.14
CA LEU A 120 -8.39 -9.73 13.49
C LEU A 120 -8.05 -10.88 14.45
N ASP A 121 -8.01 -12.12 13.94
CA ASP A 121 -7.68 -13.27 14.77
C ASP A 121 -6.26 -13.15 15.33
N ASN A 122 -6.08 -13.45 16.61
CA ASN A 122 -4.80 -13.32 17.30
C ASN A 122 -3.65 -14.08 16.61
N GLU A 123 -3.93 -15.27 16.06
CA GLU A 123 -2.92 -16.03 15.31
C GLU A 123 -2.44 -15.30 14.05
N ILE A 124 -3.36 -14.63 13.33
CA ILE A 124 -2.97 -13.87 12.14
C ILE A 124 -2.04 -12.72 12.56
N VAL A 125 -2.40 -12.00 13.63
CA VAL A 125 -1.60 -10.89 14.17
C VAL A 125 -0.20 -11.39 14.52
N GLU A 126 -0.10 -12.46 15.31
CA GLU A 126 1.18 -13.04 15.72
C GLU A 126 2.04 -13.49 14.53
N LYS A 127 1.45 -14.18 13.54
CA LYS A 127 2.18 -14.65 12.35
C LYS A 127 2.61 -13.50 11.44
N ALA A 128 1.79 -12.47 11.30
CA ALA A 128 2.13 -11.27 10.53
C ALA A 128 3.27 -10.48 11.20
N LEU A 129 3.17 -10.23 12.51
CA LEU A 129 4.22 -9.54 13.26
C LEU A 129 5.54 -10.31 13.24
N ALA A 130 5.51 -11.63 13.39
CA ALA A 130 6.70 -12.47 13.28
C ALA A 130 7.35 -12.35 11.89
N LEU A 131 6.54 -12.33 10.82
CA LEU A 131 7.03 -12.13 9.46
C LEU A 131 7.64 -10.73 9.27
N PHE A 132 6.99 -9.69 9.76
CA PHE A 132 7.49 -8.31 9.65
C PHE A 132 8.82 -8.14 10.38
N ALA A 133 8.92 -8.63 11.62
CA ALA A 133 10.18 -8.61 12.38
C ALA A 133 11.31 -9.38 11.67
N ARG A 134 10.98 -10.51 11.04
CA ARG A 134 11.93 -11.27 10.22
C ARG A 134 12.39 -10.46 9.01
N LEU A 135 11.46 -9.84 8.29
CA LEU A 135 11.74 -9.00 7.12
C LEU A 135 12.62 -7.81 7.50
N GLN A 136 12.29 -7.09 8.57
CA GLN A 136 13.07 -5.94 9.05
C GLN A 136 14.53 -6.31 9.36
N ARG A 137 14.79 -7.53 9.87
CA ARG A 137 16.15 -8.03 10.11
C ARG A 137 16.87 -8.46 8.82
N VAL A 138 16.16 -9.12 7.91
CA VAL A 138 16.76 -9.74 6.71
C VAL A 138 17.01 -8.71 5.60
N ILE A 139 16.16 -7.71 5.47
CA ILE A 139 16.25 -6.69 4.40
C ILE A 139 17.61 -5.98 4.38
N PRO A 140 18.14 -5.46 5.51
CA PRO A 140 19.46 -4.82 5.52
C PRO A 140 20.58 -5.78 5.10
N LEU A 141 20.53 -7.04 5.55
CA LEU A 141 21.53 -8.05 5.21
C LEU A 141 21.53 -8.36 3.71
N LEU A 142 20.34 -8.46 3.10
CA LEU A 142 20.22 -8.67 1.65
C LEU A 142 20.69 -7.46 0.84
N HIS A 143 20.59 -6.25 1.40
CA HIS A 143 21.09 -5.03 0.76
C HIS A 143 22.62 -4.98 0.70
N GLU A 144 23.31 -5.41 1.77
CA GLU A 144 24.78 -5.42 1.84
C GLU A 144 25.43 -6.28 0.74
N LEU A 145 24.74 -7.34 0.30
CA LEU A 145 25.20 -8.22 -0.78
C LEU A 145 25.15 -7.58 -2.18
N ASN A 146 24.57 -6.38 -2.31
CA ASN A 146 24.53 -5.55 -3.52
C ASN A 146 24.09 -6.28 -4.80
N SER A 147 23.17 -7.25 -4.67
CA SER A 147 22.61 -7.97 -5.81
C SER A 147 21.33 -7.29 -6.31
N SER A 148 21.38 -6.65 -7.48
CA SER A 148 20.24 -5.93 -8.07
C SER A 148 19.00 -6.82 -8.27
N GLU A 149 19.18 -8.09 -8.62
CA GLU A 149 18.08 -9.02 -8.86
C GLU A 149 17.35 -9.36 -7.55
N VAL A 150 18.12 -9.64 -6.50
CA VAL A 150 17.60 -9.93 -5.15
C VAL A 150 16.86 -8.72 -4.61
N ASN A 151 17.46 -7.54 -4.74
CA ASN A 151 16.88 -6.28 -4.28
C ASN A 151 15.52 -5.99 -4.93
N HIS A 152 15.44 -6.14 -6.26
CA HIS A 152 14.18 -5.99 -6.97
C HIS A 152 13.14 -7.03 -6.55
N THR A 153 13.56 -8.29 -6.34
CA THR A 153 12.68 -9.38 -5.94
C THR A 153 12.09 -9.17 -4.55
N VAL A 154 12.92 -8.78 -3.58
CA VAL A 154 12.50 -8.45 -2.21
C VAL A 154 11.56 -7.25 -2.21
N ARG A 155 11.90 -6.20 -2.96
CA ARG A 155 11.04 -5.01 -3.10
C ARG A 155 9.66 -5.38 -3.64
N ARG A 156 9.61 -6.17 -4.71
CA ARG A 156 8.34 -6.63 -5.31
C ARG A 156 7.55 -7.47 -4.31
N LEU A 157 8.20 -8.37 -3.60
CA LEU A 157 7.55 -9.24 -2.62
C LEU A 157 6.85 -8.43 -1.52
N ILE A 158 7.49 -7.36 -1.02
CA ILE A 158 6.93 -6.54 0.06
C ILE A 158 5.89 -5.56 -0.48
N LEU A 159 6.23 -4.75 -1.48
CA LEU A 159 5.35 -3.67 -1.95
C LEU A 159 4.12 -4.17 -2.71
N LYS A 160 4.21 -5.35 -3.34
CA LYS A 160 3.14 -5.89 -4.17
C LYS A 160 2.50 -7.13 -3.56
N ASP A 161 3.28 -8.16 -3.28
CA ASP A 161 2.72 -9.46 -2.92
C ASP A 161 2.17 -9.44 -1.48
N LEU A 162 2.97 -8.97 -0.51
CA LEU A 162 2.54 -8.80 0.88
C LEU A 162 1.42 -7.77 1.02
N ASN A 163 1.58 -6.62 0.35
CA ASN A 163 0.54 -5.60 0.25
C ASN A 163 -0.79 -6.16 -0.30
N GLY A 164 -0.73 -6.89 -1.41
CA GLY A 164 -1.90 -7.49 -2.07
C GLY A 164 -2.57 -8.58 -1.23
N LEU A 165 -1.86 -9.20 -0.30
CA LEU A 165 -2.43 -10.16 0.65
C LEU A 165 -3.12 -9.45 1.83
N ILE A 166 -2.45 -8.45 2.41
CA ILE A 166 -2.89 -7.83 3.66
C ILE A 166 -4.01 -6.82 3.43
N ASN A 167 -3.84 -5.87 2.50
CA ASN A 167 -4.79 -4.77 2.34
C ASN A 167 -6.23 -5.21 2.00
N PRO A 168 -6.45 -6.18 1.09
CA PRO A 168 -7.80 -6.68 0.86
C PRO A 168 -8.40 -7.34 2.09
N PHE A 169 -7.58 -8.03 2.89
CA PHE A 169 -8.05 -8.73 4.09
C PHE A 169 -8.46 -7.77 5.21
N LEU A 170 -7.71 -6.68 5.41
CA LEU A 170 -8.04 -5.67 6.41
C LEU A 170 -9.36 -4.93 6.07
N ARG A 171 -9.74 -4.87 4.80
CA ARG A 171 -11.01 -4.28 4.34
C ARG A 171 -12.23 -5.18 4.51
N LEU A 172 -12.04 -6.48 4.76
CA LEU A 172 -13.15 -7.43 4.92
C LEU A 172 -13.87 -7.22 6.25
N SER A 173 -15.18 -7.52 6.30
CA SER A 173 -15.94 -7.55 7.55
C SER A 173 -15.65 -8.81 8.37
N GLY A 174 -15.89 -8.78 9.69
CA GLY A 174 -15.47 -9.84 10.63
C GLY A 174 -15.81 -11.28 10.22
N ASP A 175 -17.02 -11.54 9.69
CA ASP A 175 -17.38 -12.89 9.23
C ASP A 175 -16.63 -13.32 7.96
N ALA A 176 -16.44 -12.39 7.01
CA ALA A 176 -15.65 -12.62 5.81
C ALA A 176 -14.15 -12.79 6.12
N LYS A 177 -13.64 -12.11 7.16
CA LYS A 177 -12.27 -12.32 7.68
C LYS A 177 -12.11 -13.76 8.19
N ARG A 178 -13.08 -14.29 8.96
CA ARG A 178 -13.04 -15.67 9.46
C ARG A 178 -13.03 -16.71 8.33
N THR A 179 -13.86 -16.54 7.30
CA THR A 179 -13.89 -17.46 6.16
C THR A 179 -12.58 -17.44 5.36
N ASN A 180 -11.98 -16.25 5.18
CA ASN A 180 -10.74 -16.09 4.42
C ASN A 180 -9.46 -16.26 5.25
N ARG A 181 -9.58 -16.49 6.56
CA ARG A 181 -8.45 -16.65 7.50
C ARG A 181 -7.39 -17.61 6.98
N ARG A 182 -7.80 -18.78 6.48
CA ARG A 182 -6.88 -19.80 5.93
C ARG A 182 -6.11 -19.27 4.72
N THR A 183 -6.76 -18.52 3.85
CA THR A 183 -6.13 -17.93 2.67
C THR A 183 -5.05 -16.94 3.08
N LEU A 184 -5.33 -16.08 4.08
CA LEU A 184 -4.33 -15.15 4.59
C LEU A 184 -3.16 -15.86 5.29
N LEU A 185 -3.43 -16.82 6.17
CA LEU A 185 -2.38 -17.59 6.85
C LEU A 185 -1.49 -18.34 5.85
N ASN A 186 -2.07 -18.92 4.81
CA ASN A 186 -1.32 -19.57 3.74
C ASN A 186 -0.50 -18.55 2.93
N GLY A 187 -1.05 -17.37 2.65
CA GLY A 187 -0.33 -16.30 1.97
C GLY A 187 0.86 -15.77 2.78
N LEU A 188 0.67 -15.53 4.08
CA LEU A 188 1.73 -15.18 5.02
C LEU A 188 2.85 -16.24 5.03
N ARG A 189 2.47 -17.52 5.09
CA ARG A 189 3.41 -18.64 5.04
C ARG A 189 4.14 -18.74 3.70
N ASP A 190 3.47 -18.44 2.59
CA ASP A 190 4.08 -18.42 1.26
C ASP A 190 5.13 -17.31 1.13
N VAL A 191 4.82 -16.10 1.62
CA VAL A 191 5.79 -14.99 1.68
C VAL A 191 6.99 -15.36 2.55
N ASP A 192 6.76 -15.97 3.73
CA ASP A 192 7.82 -16.44 4.61
C ASP A 192 8.73 -17.49 3.91
N SER A 193 8.13 -18.44 3.20
CA SER A 193 8.83 -19.44 2.41
C SER A 193 9.65 -18.82 1.28
N LYS A 194 9.09 -17.84 0.56
CA LYS A 194 9.80 -17.12 -0.51
C LYS A 194 11.02 -16.37 0.02
N ILE A 195 10.89 -15.72 1.18
CA ILE A 195 12.04 -15.08 1.85
C ILE A 195 13.10 -16.11 2.20
N SER A 196 12.73 -17.26 2.76
CA SER A 196 13.69 -18.34 3.05
C SER A 196 14.43 -18.81 1.80
N VAL A 197 13.74 -18.97 0.67
CA VAL A 197 14.36 -19.35 -0.61
C VAL A 197 15.33 -18.29 -1.10
N ILE A 198 14.95 -17.01 -1.05
CA ILE A 198 15.81 -15.89 -1.44
C ILE A 198 17.09 -15.88 -0.59
N VAL A 199 16.95 -15.97 0.74
CA VAL A 199 18.09 -16.00 1.66
C VAL A 199 19.00 -17.20 1.36
N SER A 200 18.46 -18.41 1.20
CA SER A 200 19.28 -19.60 0.91
C SER A 200 20.03 -19.52 -0.42
N THR A 201 19.40 -18.90 -1.43
CA THR A 201 20.01 -18.73 -2.77
C THR A 201 21.16 -17.73 -2.69
N VAL A 202 20.97 -16.67 -1.90
CA VAL A 202 21.97 -15.64 -1.65
C VAL A 202 23.14 -16.19 -0.85
N GLU A 203 22.89 -16.92 0.24
CA GLU A 203 23.92 -17.59 1.03
C GLU A 203 24.73 -18.57 0.17
N HIS A 204 24.07 -19.35 -0.69
CA HIS A 204 24.76 -20.26 -1.58
C HIS A 204 25.66 -19.53 -2.58
N LYS A 205 25.20 -18.40 -3.13
CA LYS A 205 26.01 -17.57 -4.02
C LYS A 205 27.23 -17.01 -3.30
N ASP A 206 27.07 -16.51 -2.08
CA ASP A 206 28.16 -15.98 -1.27
C ASP A 206 29.22 -17.05 -0.97
N LEU A 207 28.80 -18.27 -0.59
CA LEU A 207 29.72 -19.39 -0.38
C LEU A 207 30.54 -19.74 -1.63
N LEU A 208 29.92 -19.72 -2.82
CA LEU A 208 30.63 -19.95 -4.08
C LEU A 208 31.62 -18.83 -4.41
N GLU A 209 31.27 -17.57 -4.13
CA GLU A 209 32.18 -16.45 -4.31
C GLU A 209 33.39 -16.54 -3.37
N LEU A 210 33.17 -16.94 -2.11
CA LEU A 210 34.25 -17.16 -1.14
C LEU A 210 35.15 -18.33 -1.55
N GLN A 211 34.57 -19.44 -2.02
CA GLN A 211 35.35 -20.58 -2.52
C GLN A 211 36.19 -20.17 -3.74
N SER A 212 35.59 -19.48 -4.71
CA SER A 212 36.32 -19.02 -5.90
C SER A 212 37.48 -18.09 -5.55
N LYS A 213 37.28 -17.17 -4.59
CA LYS A 213 38.35 -16.30 -4.08
C LYS A 213 39.47 -17.10 -3.39
N ALA A 214 39.12 -18.11 -2.58
CA ALA A 214 40.10 -18.97 -1.93
C ALA A 214 40.92 -19.78 -2.95
N GLU A 215 40.29 -20.32 -3.99
CA GLU A 215 40.95 -21.04 -5.08
C GLU A 215 41.91 -20.13 -5.87
N LEU A 216 41.50 -18.90 -6.19
CA LEU A 216 42.35 -17.92 -6.86
C LEU A 216 43.56 -17.52 -6.02
N ILE A 217 43.37 -17.34 -4.71
CA ILE A 217 44.46 -17.07 -3.77
C ILE A 217 45.42 -18.25 -3.75
N HIS A 218 44.91 -19.46 -3.58
CA HIS A 218 45.72 -20.67 -3.60
C HIS A 218 46.53 -20.80 -4.90
N GLN A 219 45.92 -20.51 -6.05
CA GLN A 219 46.62 -20.50 -7.35
C GLN A 219 47.72 -19.44 -7.42
N ARG A 220 47.49 -18.22 -6.92
CA ARG A 220 48.52 -17.16 -6.93
C ARG A 220 49.72 -17.51 -6.04
N TYR A 221 49.49 -18.10 -4.88
CA TYR A 221 50.56 -18.46 -3.95
C TYR A 221 51.30 -19.72 -4.41
N SER A 222 50.60 -20.74 -4.92
CA SER A 222 51.25 -21.95 -5.43
C SER A 222 52.06 -21.72 -6.71
N SER A 223 51.69 -20.72 -7.52
CA SER A 223 52.45 -20.32 -8.72
C SER A 223 53.60 -19.34 -8.45
N SER A 224 53.65 -18.69 -7.28
CA SER A 224 54.77 -17.81 -6.89
C SER A 224 55.89 -18.52 -6.12
N GLU A 225 55.68 -19.76 -5.68
CA GLU A 225 56.68 -20.57 -4.96
C GLU A 225 57.61 -21.40 -5.90
N LEU A 226 57.45 -21.29 -7.22
CA LEU A 226 58.30 -21.91 -8.25
C LEU A 226 59.10 -20.85 -9.01
#